data_AF-A0A2G6DED6-F1
#
_entry.id   AF-A0A2G6DED6-F1
#
_cell.length_a   1.000
_cell.length_b   1.000
_cell.length_c   1.000
_cell.angle_alpha   90.00
_cell.angle_beta   90.00
_cell.angle_gamma   90.00
#
_symmetry.space_group_name_H-M   'P 1'
#
loop_
_entity.id
_entity.type
_entity.pdbx_description
1 polymer ?
#
loop_
_entity_poly.entity_id
_entity_poly.type
_entity_poly.pdbx_seq_one_letter_code
_entity_poly.pdbx_strand_id
1 'polypeptide(L)' 'MNLFEPTVDESRQHVNFKNIIKHNSQLYHAIDKKREKEKEILQSWCKGFPDRDNKFVKEFQTTFNPSFWEIY' A
#
# COMPACT_ATOMS: atom_id res chain seq x y z
N MET A 1 -4.55 4.44 -10.15
CA MET A 1 -4.41 4.42 -8.68
C MET A 1 -3.04 3.89 -8.33
N ASN A 2 -2.32 4.53 -7.41
CA ASN A 2 -1.04 4.05 -6.87
C ASN A 2 -1.21 3.89 -5.35
N LEU A 3 -1.24 2.66 -4.85
CA LEU A 3 -1.49 2.39 -3.42
C LEU A 3 -0.34 2.84 -2.51
N PHE A 4 0.89 2.79 -3.03
CA PHE A 4 2.11 2.86 -2.21
C PHE A 4 2.83 4.20 -2.26
N GLU A 5 2.35 5.14 -3.08
CA GLU A 5 2.79 6.54 -3.03
C GLU A 5 2.14 7.23 -1.83
N PRO A 6 2.92 7.68 -0.83
CA PRO A 6 2.35 8.35 0.34
C PRO A 6 1.63 9.65 -0.06
N THR A 7 0.34 9.75 0.26
CA THR A 7 -0.49 10.94 0.00
C THR A 7 -1.01 11.60 1.29
N VAL A 8 -0.80 10.93 2.43
CA VAL A 8 -1.13 11.43 3.77
C VAL A 8 0.12 11.50 4.65
N ASP A 9 0.11 12.43 5.60
CA ASP A 9 1.19 12.60 6.58
C ASP A 9 1.51 11.28 7.31
N GLU A 10 2.78 11.07 7.60
CA GLU A 10 3.24 9.84 8.27
C GLU A 10 2.55 9.61 9.63
N SER A 11 2.20 10.66 10.36
CA SER A 11 1.45 10.56 11.62
C SER A 11 0.05 9.98 11.45
N ARG A 12 -0.52 10.07 10.25
CA ARG A 12 -1.86 9.58 9.90
C ARG A 12 -1.84 8.21 9.23
N GLN A 13 -0.66 7.72 8.86
CA GLN A 13 -0.51 6.42 8.22
C GLN A 13 -0.74 5.28 9.21
N HIS A 14 -1.53 4.30 8.79
CA HIS A 14 -1.77 3.08 9.54
C HIS A 14 -0.48 2.25 9.65
N VAL A 15 -0.31 1.55 10.78
CA VAL A 15 0.89 0.72 11.05
C VAL A 15 1.14 -0.33 9.96
N ASN A 16 0.07 -0.95 9.44
CA ASN A 16 0.20 -1.95 8.36
C ASN A 16 0.65 -1.33 7.04
N PHE A 17 0.16 -0.13 6.70
CA PHE A 17 0.62 0.59 5.52
C PHE A 17 2.12 0.90 5.64
N LYS A 18 2.55 1.43 6.80
CA LYS A 18 3.97 1.69 7.09
C LYS A 18 4.83 0.43 6.93
N ASN A 19 4.37 -0.70 7.44
CA ASN A 19 5.09 -1.97 7.34
C ASN A 19 5.29 -2.44 5.90
N ILE A 20 4.33 -2.17 5.01
CA ILE A 20 4.42 -2.50 3.59
C ILE A 20 5.40 -1.58 2.86
N ILE A 21 5.34 -0.27 3.10
CA ILE A 21 6.19 0.71 2.38
C ILE A 21 7.62 0.82 2.91
N LYS A 22 7.89 0.34 4.14
CA LYS A 22 9.22 0.42 4.77
C LYS A 22 10.26 -0.32 3.91
N HIS A 23 11.28 0.31 3.35
CA HIS A 23 12.38 -0.45 2.74
C HIS A 23 13.31 -0.98 3.84
N ASN A 24 13.67 -2.27 3.78
CA ASN A 24 14.76 -2.77 4.61
C ASN A 24 16.06 -2.36 3.89
N SER A 25 17.08 -1.97 4.64
CA SER A 25 18.36 -1.56 4.06
C SER A 25 18.93 -2.67 3.15
N GLN A 26 19.72 -2.30 2.14
CA GLN A 26 20.37 -3.14 1.11
C GLN A 26 20.96 -4.48 1.59
N LEU A 27 21.21 -4.65 2.88
CA LEU A 27 21.66 -5.89 3.52
C LEU A 27 20.69 -7.08 3.33
N TYR A 28 19.39 -6.86 3.06
CA TYR A 28 18.37 -7.92 2.98
C TYR A 28 17.68 -8.03 1.60
N HIS A 29 18.46 -8.03 0.52
CA HIS A 29 17.99 -8.09 -0.88
C HIS A 29 16.89 -9.13 -1.18
N ALA A 30 16.92 -10.31 -0.56
CA ALA A 30 15.91 -11.36 -0.78
C ALA A 30 14.55 -11.02 -0.15
N ILE A 31 14.54 -10.34 1.00
CA ILE A 31 13.33 -9.90 1.70
C ILE A 31 12.67 -8.77 0.93
N ASP A 32 13.45 -7.83 0.40
CA ASP A 32 12.92 -6.73 -0.41
C ASP A 32 12.25 -7.22 -1.69
N LYS A 33 12.84 -8.23 -2.36
CA LYS A 33 12.23 -8.83 -3.57
C LYS A 33 10.89 -9.51 -3.28
N LYS A 34 10.72 -10.14 -2.12
CA LYS A 34 9.43 -10.74 -1.73
C LYS A 34 8.36 -9.67 -1.54
N ARG A 35 8.71 -8.55 -0.90
CA ARG A 35 7.77 -7.47 -0.59
C ARG A 35 7.37 -6.67 -1.81
N GLU A 36 8.26 -6.50 -2.79
CA GLU A 36 7.86 -5.93 -4.09
C GLU A 36 6.83 -6.80 -4.81
N LYS A 37 6.95 -8.14 -4.75
CA LYS A 37 5.90 -9.03 -5.29
C LYS A 37 4.57 -8.89 -4.55
N GLU A 38 4.58 -8.73 -3.23
CA GLU A 38 3.36 -8.50 -2.44
C GLU A 38 2.69 -7.18 -2.84
N LYS A 39 3.48 -6.10 -3.04
CA LYS A 39 2.99 -4.82 -3.57
C LYS A 39 2.42 -4.97 -4.98
N GLU A 40 3.10 -5.68 -5.87
CA GLU A 40 2.61 -5.96 -7.23
C GLU A 40 1.25 -6.68 -7.22
N ILE A 41 1.08 -7.69 -6.35
CA ILE A 41 -0.18 -8.41 -6.20
C ILE A 41 -1.28 -7.46 -5.73
N LEU A 42 -1.06 -6.71 -4.66
CA LEU A 42 -2.03 -5.74 -4.13
C LEU A 42 -2.39 -4.66 -5.16
N GLN A 43 -1.39 -4.14 -5.89
CA GLN A 43 -1.62 -3.15 -6.94
C GLN A 43 -2.42 -3.73 -8.11
N SER A 44 -2.27 -5.03 -8.40
CA SER A 44 -3.01 -5.73 -9.45
C SER A 44 -4.50 -5.87 -9.13
N TRP A 45 -4.85 -6.00 -7.86
CA TRP A 45 -6.24 -6.07 -7.40
C TRP A 45 -7.01 -4.78 -7.68
N CYS A 46 -6.34 -3.64 -7.67
CA CYS A 46 -6.94 -2.35 -8.03
C CYS A 46 -7.17 -2.16 -9.54
N LYS A 47 -6.84 -3.13 -10.40
CA LYS A 47 -7.02 -3.00 -11.84
C LYS A 47 -8.50 -2.90 -12.18
N GLY A 48 -8.91 -1.74 -12.71
CA GLY A 48 -10.31 -1.44 -13.01
C GLY A 48 -11.10 -0.90 -11.82
N PHE A 49 -10.49 -0.76 -10.64
CA PHE A 49 -11.12 -0.14 -9.48
C PHE A 49 -11.18 1.38 -9.66
N PRO A 50 -12.37 2.00 -9.66
CA PRO A 50 -12.50 3.43 -9.86
C PRO A 50 -12.16 4.21 -8.58
N ASP A 51 -11.11 5.02 -8.63
CA ASP A 51 -10.75 5.95 -7.55
C ASP A 51 -10.40 7.31 -8.16
N ARG A 52 -11.43 8.14 -8.32
CA ARG A 52 -11.36 9.38 -9.10
C ARG A 52 -10.76 10.55 -8.32
N ASP A 53 -10.87 10.52 -7.00
CA ASP A 53 -10.50 11.59 -6.07
C ASP A 53 -9.34 11.21 -5.13
N ASN A 54 -8.71 10.05 -5.38
CA ASN A 54 -7.71 9.43 -4.51
C ASN A 54 -8.24 9.18 -3.09
N LYS A 55 -9.57 9.08 -2.91
CA LYS A 55 -10.18 8.81 -1.61
C LYS A 55 -9.79 7.41 -1.16
N PHE A 56 -9.86 6.43 -2.05
CA PHE A 56 -9.53 5.06 -1.69
C PHE A 56 -8.05 4.93 -1.32
N VAL A 57 -7.14 5.56 -2.06
CA VAL A 57 -5.70 5.59 -1.70
C VAL A 57 -5.50 6.16 -0.31
N LYS A 58 -6.20 7.24 0.06
CA LYS A 58 -6.11 7.82 1.41
C LYS A 58 -6.67 6.89 2.48
N GLU A 59 -7.78 6.21 2.22
CA GLU A 59 -8.39 5.24 3.16
C GLU A 59 -7.50 4.00 3.34
N PHE A 60 -6.89 3.51 2.26
CA PHE A 60 -5.90 2.44 2.31
C PHE A 60 -4.69 2.82 3.17
N GLN A 61 -4.24 4.08 3.12
CA GLN A 61 -3.13 4.58 3.92
C GLN A 61 -3.49 4.85 5.40
N THR A 62 -4.74 5.24 5.70
CA THR A 62 -5.15 5.71 7.05
C THR A 62 -5.91 4.66 7.87
N THR A 63 -6.74 3.84 7.23
CA THR A 63 -7.61 2.84 7.88
C THR A 63 -7.20 1.41 7.53
N PHE A 64 -6.59 1.20 6.36
CA PHE A 64 -5.98 -0.03 5.86
C PHE A 64 -6.89 -1.26 5.81
N ASN A 65 -7.28 -1.84 6.95
CA ASN A 65 -7.98 -3.13 7.00
C ASN A 65 -9.31 -3.14 6.22
N PRO A 66 -10.22 -2.14 6.36
CA PRO A 66 -11.45 -2.13 5.56
C PRO A 66 -11.16 -1.97 4.06
N SER A 67 -10.29 -1.03 3.68
CA SER A 67 -9.91 -0.81 2.29
C SER A 67 -9.22 -2.02 1.67
N PHE A 68 -8.45 -2.79 2.44
CA PHE A 68 -7.85 -4.04 1.99
C PHE A 68 -8.90 -5.06 1.55
N TRP A 69 -9.98 -5.23 2.32
CA TRP A 69 -11.06 -6.16 1.98
C TRP A 69 -11.91 -5.71 0.78
N GLU A 70 -11.92 -4.41 0.46
CA GLU A 70 -12.65 -3.90 -0.71
C GLU A 70 -11.98 -4.23 -2.04
N ILE A 71 -10.65 -4.45 -2.02
CA ILE A 71 -9.88 -4.82 -3.22
C ILE A 71 -9.52 -6.31 -3.27
N TYR A 72 -9.69 -7.07 -2.18
CA TYR A 72 -9.49 -8.52 -2.16
C TYR A 72 -10.61 -9.24 -2.93
#